data_AF-A0A7X6NWM5-F1
#
_entry.id   AF-A0A7X6NWM5-F1
#
_cell.length_a   1.000
_cell.length_b   1.000
_cell.length_c   1.000
_cell.angle_alpha   90.00
_cell.angle_beta   90.00
_cell.angle_gamma   90.00
#
_symmetry.space_group_name_H-M   'P 1'
#
loop_
_entity.id
_entity.type
_entity.pdbx_description
1 polymer ?
#
loop_
_entity_poly.entity_id
_entity_poly.type
_entity_poly.pdbx_seq_one_letter_code
_entity_poly.pdbx_strand_id
1 'polypeptide(L)'
;MSITISAGTETTAPESDFSGTVNPRAMRVPVELAESVDRELSRAMRGSAWEAQRLGRLLGGSVRLSEAFSTSDFKFALFKELDTEMQQQYQELPAVWQAYTDQTLVSDFRPRRLLSRSSDLLGLAAVPEGTEYPDGHDYSQTGYAITVAKYGRRRALTWEAWLNNEAINEIEDIPADLARQAREMESIIAASNLLAISGDGIKKPYSATGVNTGFFKTANGNAPTALPLTADNLKTVLDAMAIKKDSKGKTLVAPPLVVVTGMALKAQADAIK
;
A
#
# COMPACT_ATOMS: atom_id res chain seq x y z
N MET A 1 -58.05 -36.15 -30.72
CA MET A 1 -58.65 -35.54 -29.51
C MET A 1 -58.06 -34.15 -29.38
N SER A 2 -58.75 -33.17 -29.96
CA SER A 2 -58.29 -31.79 -30.12
C SER A 2 -58.61 -30.98 -28.86
N ILE A 3 -57.57 -30.42 -28.22
CA ILE A 3 -57.71 -29.55 -27.05
C ILE A 3 -57.50 -28.12 -27.52
N THR A 4 -58.57 -27.34 -27.50
CA THR A 4 -58.60 -25.90 -27.77
C THR A 4 -58.14 -25.16 -26.52
N ILE A 5 -57.12 -24.31 -26.62
CA ILE A 5 -56.66 -23.45 -25.52
C ILE A 5 -57.36 -22.10 -25.67
N SER A 6 -58.28 -21.76 -24.76
CA SER A 6 -58.90 -20.44 -24.69
C SER A 6 -57.94 -19.45 -24.01
N ALA A 7 -57.70 -18.30 -24.65
CA ALA A 7 -56.98 -17.18 -24.05
C ALA A 7 -57.78 -16.62 -22.87
N GLY A 8 -57.31 -16.86 -21.65
CA GLY A 8 -57.79 -16.16 -20.47
C GLY A 8 -57.27 -14.72 -20.49
N THR A 9 -58.16 -13.76 -20.64
CA THR A 9 -57.86 -12.34 -20.43
C THR A 9 -57.57 -12.12 -18.94
N GLU A 10 -56.30 -12.04 -18.56
CA GLU A 10 -55.91 -11.52 -17.25
C GLU A 10 -56.45 -10.09 -17.13
N THR A 11 -57.45 -9.93 -16.28
CA THR A 11 -58.01 -8.63 -15.93
C THR A 11 -56.97 -7.95 -15.05
N THR A 12 -56.18 -7.05 -15.63
CA THR A 12 -55.26 -6.19 -14.89
C THR A 12 -56.05 -5.41 -13.84
N ALA A 13 -55.63 -5.52 -12.57
CA ALA A 13 -56.24 -4.78 -11.47
C ALA A 13 -56.28 -3.27 -11.79
N PRO A 14 -57.38 -2.57 -11.49
CA PRO A 14 -57.51 -1.15 -11.80
C PRO A 14 -56.46 -0.30 -11.06
N GLU A 15 -55.98 0.69 -11.80
CA GLU A 15 -54.81 1.55 -11.59
C GLU A 15 -54.98 2.60 -10.47
N SER A 16 -55.73 2.30 -9.41
CA SER A 16 -56.22 3.30 -8.44
C SER A 16 -55.91 3.06 -6.96
N ASP A 17 -55.17 2.01 -6.60
CA ASP A 17 -54.97 1.64 -5.18
C ASP A 17 -53.81 2.35 -4.47
N PHE A 18 -53.14 3.32 -5.10
CA PHE A 18 -52.12 4.15 -4.45
C PHE A 18 -52.42 5.64 -4.61
N SER A 19 -53.43 6.09 -3.87
CA SER A 19 -53.58 7.50 -3.51
C SER A 19 -52.40 7.92 -2.62
N GLY A 20 -51.50 8.75 -3.15
CA GLY A 20 -50.50 9.48 -2.37
C GLY A 20 -49.10 8.85 -2.23
N THR A 21 -48.77 7.77 -2.95
CA THR A 21 -47.40 7.22 -2.96
C THR A 21 -46.80 7.28 -4.36
N VAL A 22 -45.74 8.07 -4.52
CA VAL A 22 -44.99 8.16 -5.78
C VAL A 22 -44.46 6.77 -6.13
N ASN A 23 -44.81 6.29 -7.33
CA ASN A 23 -44.44 4.96 -7.81
C ASN A 23 -42.90 4.79 -7.82
N PRO A 24 -42.32 3.82 -7.11
CA PRO A 24 -40.86 3.62 -7.09
C PRO A 24 -40.29 3.21 -8.45
N ARG A 25 -41.12 2.83 -9.43
CA ARG A 25 -40.70 2.64 -10.83
C ARG A 25 -40.54 3.95 -11.61
N ALA A 26 -41.04 5.08 -11.11
CA ALA A 26 -40.76 6.41 -11.64
C ALA A 26 -39.35 6.90 -11.27
N MET A 27 -38.71 6.28 -10.27
CA MET A 27 -37.29 6.46 -9.95
C MET A 27 -36.44 5.37 -10.62
N ARG A 28 -36.63 5.15 -11.93
CA ARG A 28 -35.58 4.55 -12.75
C ARG A 28 -34.79 5.71 -13.33
N VAL A 29 -33.65 6.02 -12.69
CA VAL A 29 -32.63 6.80 -13.35
C VAL A 29 -32.29 6.04 -14.64
N PRO A 30 -32.48 6.62 -15.84
CA PRO A 30 -32.18 5.92 -17.07
C PRO A 30 -30.68 5.57 -17.04
N VAL A 31 -30.31 4.39 -17.51
CA VAL A 31 -28.91 3.91 -17.55
C VAL A 31 -28.00 4.95 -18.22
N GLU A 32 -28.54 5.67 -19.20
CA GLU A 32 -27.90 6.79 -19.89
C GLU A 32 -27.52 7.95 -18.94
N LEU A 33 -28.32 8.24 -17.91
CA LEU A 33 -28.00 9.28 -16.92
C LEU A 33 -26.86 8.80 -16.01
N ALA A 34 -26.87 7.54 -15.57
CA ALA A 34 -25.77 6.97 -14.78
C ALA A 34 -24.45 6.94 -15.57
N GLU A 35 -24.50 6.52 -16.84
CA GLU A 35 -23.35 6.55 -17.75
C GLU A 35 -22.89 7.98 -18.08
N SER A 36 -23.82 8.93 -18.17
CA SER A 36 -23.48 10.35 -18.38
C SER A 36 -22.83 10.97 -17.14
N VAL A 37 -23.28 10.58 -15.95
CA VAL A 37 -22.71 11.04 -14.67
C VAL A 37 -21.33 10.42 -14.47
N ASP A 38 -21.15 9.13 -14.72
CA ASP A 38 -19.83 8.47 -14.70
C ASP A 38 -18.87 9.19 -15.64
N ARG A 39 -19.29 9.47 -16.88
CA ARG A 39 -18.48 10.16 -17.89
C ARG A 39 -18.12 11.59 -17.50
N GLU A 40 -19.06 12.36 -16.96
CA GLU A 40 -18.82 13.75 -16.55
C GLU A 40 -17.99 13.83 -15.26
N LEU A 41 -18.18 12.90 -14.32
CA LEU A 41 -17.34 12.78 -13.11
C LEU A 41 -15.90 12.43 -13.48
N SER A 42 -15.72 11.40 -14.31
CA SER A 42 -14.43 11.01 -14.89
C SER A 42 -13.73 12.16 -15.63
N ARG A 43 -14.48 13.04 -16.29
CA ARG A 43 -13.92 14.20 -17.00
C ARG A 43 -13.56 15.34 -16.06
N ALA A 44 -14.30 15.54 -14.98
CA ALA A 44 -14.02 16.61 -14.03
C ALA A 44 -12.88 16.26 -13.09
N MET A 45 -12.78 15.00 -12.64
CA MET A 45 -11.69 14.53 -11.78
C MET A 45 -10.36 14.45 -12.55
N ARG A 46 -10.41 14.11 -13.85
CA ARG A 46 -9.23 14.12 -14.73
C ARG A 46 -9.01 15.45 -15.48
N GLY A 47 -9.94 16.38 -15.31
CA GLY A 47 -9.98 17.67 -16.00
C GLY A 47 -9.22 18.74 -15.24
N SER A 48 -9.11 19.91 -15.84
CA SER A 48 -8.49 21.06 -15.16
C SER A 48 -9.50 21.72 -14.20
N ALA A 49 -9.03 22.35 -13.11
CA ALA A 49 -9.84 22.86 -11.98
C ALA A 49 -11.13 23.63 -12.33
N TRP A 50 -11.23 24.21 -13.53
CA TRP A 50 -12.45 24.87 -14.02
C TRP A 50 -13.58 23.89 -14.42
N GLU A 51 -13.27 22.63 -14.76
CA GLU A 51 -14.23 21.56 -15.07
C GLU A 51 -14.85 20.95 -13.81
N ALA A 52 -14.05 20.77 -12.74
CA ALA A 52 -14.53 20.46 -11.39
C ALA A 52 -15.49 21.56 -10.88
N GLN A 53 -15.15 22.83 -11.12
CA GLN A 53 -15.99 23.97 -10.73
C GLN A 53 -17.27 24.10 -11.58
N ARG A 54 -17.30 23.54 -12.79
CA ARG A 54 -18.49 23.41 -13.64
C ARG A 54 -19.41 22.30 -13.13
N LEU A 55 -18.87 21.16 -12.68
CA LEU A 55 -19.64 20.15 -11.96
C LEU A 55 -20.22 20.71 -10.66
N GLY A 56 -19.45 21.45 -9.86
CA GLY A 56 -19.96 22.11 -8.65
C GLY A 56 -21.13 23.06 -8.92
N ARG A 57 -21.19 23.69 -10.10
CA ARG A 57 -22.32 24.54 -10.53
C ARG A 57 -23.49 23.78 -11.15
N LEU A 58 -23.24 22.70 -11.90
CA LEU A 58 -24.30 21.83 -12.45
C LEU A 58 -24.96 20.96 -11.36
N LEU A 59 -24.18 20.56 -10.37
CA LEU A 59 -24.62 19.93 -9.12
C LEU A 59 -25.09 20.97 -8.08
N GLY A 60 -25.09 22.26 -8.45
CA GLY A 60 -25.42 23.44 -7.63
C GLY A 60 -26.89 23.57 -7.21
N GLY A 61 -27.56 22.45 -6.98
CA GLY A 61 -28.63 22.38 -5.99
C GLY A 61 -28.18 21.39 -4.93
N SER A 62 -27.83 21.86 -3.74
CA SER A 62 -27.45 21.03 -2.58
C SER A 62 -28.45 19.89 -2.32
N VAL A 63 -29.71 20.07 -2.72
CA VAL A 63 -30.78 19.04 -2.70
C VAL A 63 -30.52 17.91 -3.71
N ARG A 64 -30.08 18.21 -4.94
CA ARG A 64 -29.80 17.19 -5.97
C ARG A 64 -28.52 16.41 -5.70
N LEU A 65 -27.51 17.05 -5.12
CA LEU A 65 -26.29 16.35 -4.73
C LEU A 65 -26.53 15.45 -3.51
N SER A 66 -27.22 15.93 -2.48
CA SER A 66 -27.61 15.09 -1.34
C SER A 66 -28.53 13.94 -1.75
N GLU A 67 -29.45 14.16 -2.71
CA GLU A 67 -30.27 13.11 -3.32
C GLU A 67 -29.42 12.11 -4.14
N ALA A 68 -28.43 12.59 -4.91
CA ALA A 68 -27.48 11.75 -5.63
C ALA A 68 -26.63 10.90 -4.66
N PHE A 69 -26.14 11.46 -3.55
CA PHE A 69 -25.46 10.74 -2.48
C PHE A 69 -26.38 9.78 -1.71
N SER A 70 -27.70 9.88 -1.84
CA SER A 70 -28.61 8.86 -1.31
C SER A 70 -28.79 7.68 -2.26
N THR A 71 -28.52 7.89 -3.56
CA THR A 71 -28.66 6.89 -4.63
C THR A 71 -27.44 5.95 -4.68
N SER A 72 -27.69 4.65 -4.76
CA SER A 72 -26.63 3.62 -4.77
C SER A 72 -25.70 3.73 -5.98
N ASP A 73 -26.22 4.02 -7.16
CA ASP A 73 -25.45 4.02 -8.41
C ASP A 73 -24.39 5.12 -8.45
N PHE A 74 -24.75 6.31 -7.94
CA PHE A 74 -23.81 7.43 -7.81
C PHE A 74 -22.67 7.10 -6.84
N LYS A 75 -22.95 6.41 -5.73
CA LYS A 75 -21.90 5.97 -4.79
C LYS A 75 -20.93 5.02 -5.46
N PHE A 76 -21.42 4.04 -6.22
CA PHE A 76 -20.55 3.09 -6.92
C PHE A 76 -19.67 3.78 -7.97
N ALA A 77 -20.23 4.70 -8.76
CA ALA A 77 -19.46 5.47 -9.74
C ALA A 77 -18.40 6.35 -9.06
N LEU A 78 -18.77 7.05 -8.00
CA LEU A 78 -17.85 7.88 -7.21
C LEU A 78 -16.72 7.04 -6.60
N PHE A 79 -17.02 5.91 -5.97
CA PHE A 79 -15.98 5.05 -5.39
C PHE A 79 -15.01 4.49 -6.42
N LYS A 80 -15.50 4.16 -7.62
CA LYS A 80 -14.65 3.70 -8.72
C LYS A 80 -13.68 4.78 -9.20
N GLU A 81 -14.15 6.02 -9.35
CA GLU A 81 -13.27 7.12 -9.75
C GLU A 81 -12.27 7.46 -8.65
N LEU A 82 -12.72 7.54 -7.38
CA LEU A 82 -11.83 7.78 -6.23
C LEU A 82 -10.74 6.69 -6.10
N ASP A 83 -11.07 5.42 -6.32
CA ASP A 83 -10.09 4.32 -6.32
C ASP A 83 -9.08 4.46 -7.46
N THR A 84 -9.56 4.84 -8.64
CA THR A 84 -8.70 5.06 -9.82
C THR A 84 -7.73 6.22 -9.59
N GLU A 85 -8.23 7.35 -9.09
CA GLU A 85 -7.41 8.53 -8.79
C GLU A 85 -6.40 8.25 -7.68
N MET A 86 -6.84 7.60 -6.59
CA MET A 86 -5.96 7.19 -5.49
C MET A 86 -4.84 6.29 -6.00
N GLN A 87 -5.14 5.33 -6.88
CA GLN A 87 -4.13 4.45 -7.47
C GLN A 87 -3.13 5.22 -8.36
N GLN A 88 -3.59 6.19 -9.14
CA GLN A 88 -2.72 7.03 -9.97
C GLN A 88 -1.77 7.85 -9.10
N GLN A 89 -2.29 8.59 -8.12
CA GLN A 89 -1.50 9.40 -7.20
C GLN A 89 -0.53 8.54 -6.38
N TYR A 90 -0.96 7.35 -5.96
CA TYR A 90 -0.07 6.42 -5.28
C TYR A 90 1.10 5.99 -6.18
N GLN A 91 0.88 5.77 -7.48
CA GLN A 91 1.95 5.41 -8.42
C GLN A 91 2.91 6.57 -8.70
N GLU A 92 2.43 7.82 -8.70
CA GLU A 92 3.25 9.02 -8.94
C GLU A 92 4.18 9.37 -7.78
N LEU A 93 3.82 8.99 -6.55
CA LEU A 93 4.61 9.29 -5.38
C LEU A 93 5.92 8.46 -5.35
N PRO A 94 7.10 9.11 -5.24
CA PRO A 94 8.37 8.42 -5.26
C PRO A 94 8.60 7.60 -3.99
N ALA A 95 9.05 6.35 -4.15
CA ALA A 95 9.33 5.42 -3.05
C ALA A 95 10.84 5.19 -2.89
N VAL A 96 11.49 5.95 -2.01
CA VAL A 96 12.95 5.83 -1.74
C VAL A 96 13.30 4.47 -1.11
N TRP A 97 12.36 3.85 -0.39
CA TRP A 97 12.59 2.62 0.36
C TRP A 97 12.92 1.40 -0.52
N GLN A 98 12.52 1.44 -1.79
CA GLN A 98 12.79 0.37 -2.76
C GLN A 98 14.27 0.27 -3.13
N ALA A 99 15.06 1.33 -2.89
CA ALA A 99 16.48 1.33 -3.20
C ALA A 99 17.33 0.46 -2.25
N TYR A 100 16.80 0.13 -1.07
CA TYR A 100 17.54 -0.61 -0.03
C TYR A 100 16.79 -1.83 0.53
N THR A 101 15.64 -2.20 -0.05
CA THR A 101 14.85 -3.36 0.40
C THR A 101 14.39 -4.21 -0.77
N ASP A 102 14.35 -5.53 -0.55
CA ASP A 102 13.74 -6.48 -1.47
C ASP A 102 12.25 -6.66 -1.15
N GLN A 103 11.43 -6.75 -2.20
CA GLN A 103 10.01 -6.98 -2.07
C GLN A 103 9.67 -8.46 -2.32
N THR A 104 8.79 -9.01 -1.49
CA THR A 104 8.21 -10.33 -1.71
C THR A 104 6.71 -10.24 -1.58
N LEU A 105 6.01 -10.59 -2.65
CA LEU A 105 4.56 -10.68 -2.64
C LEU A 105 4.12 -11.96 -1.92
N VAL A 106 3.15 -11.82 -1.02
CA VAL A 106 2.53 -12.93 -0.30
C VAL A 106 1.04 -12.88 -0.56
N SER A 107 0.43 -14.02 -0.90
CA SER A 107 -0.99 -14.12 -1.23
C SER A 107 -1.92 -14.23 -0.02
N ASP A 108 -1.38 -14.52 1.17
CA ASP A 108 -2.13 -14.75 2.41
C ASP A 108 -1.42 -14.08 3.60
N PHE A 109 -2.16 -13.81 4.68
CA PHE A 109 -1.68 -13.24 5.94
C PHE A 109 -1.01 -14.28 6.86
N ARG A 110 -1.09 -15.57 6.53
CA ARG A 110 -0.44 -16.62 7.31
C ARG A 110 1.09 -16.42 7.30
N PRO A 111 1.79 -16.71 8.42
CA PRO A 111 3.24 -16.65 8.46
C PRO A 111 3.85 -17.51 7.36
N ARG A 112 4.56 -16.86 6.43
CA ARG A 112 5.27 -17.55 5.36
C ARG A 112 6.66 -17.92 5.86
N ARG A 113 6.98 -19.21 5.84
CA ARG A 113 8.32 -19.68 6.17
C ARG A 113 9.26 -19.40 5.00
N LEU A 114 10.21 -18.49 5.22
CA LEU A 114 11.39 -18.32 4.39
C LEU A 114 12.38 -19.42 4.78
N LEU A 115 12.54 -20.39 3.90
CA LEU A 115 13.60 -21.39 4.03
C LEU A 115 14.88 -20.74 3.54
N SER A 116 15.76 -20.34 4.47
CA SER A 116 17.15 -20.09 4.10
C SER A 116 17.78 -21.46 3.89
N ARG A 117 17.70 -21.94 2.64
CA ARG A 117 18.54 -23.06 2.21
C ARG A 117 19.91 -22.44 1.99
N SER A 118 20.76 -22.44 3.02
CA SER A 118 22.18 -22.10 2.90
C SER A 118 22.81 -23.15 1.98
N SER A 119 22.64 -22.96 0.67
CA SER A 119 23.36 -23.73 -0.32
C SER A 119 24.79 -23.30 -0.21
N ASP A 120 25.68 -24.27 -0.10
CA ASP A 120 27.11 -24.02 -0.10
C ASP A 120 27.50 -23.58 -1.53
N LEU A 121 27.33 -22.28 -1.82
CA LEU A 121 27.50 -21.71 -3.16
C LEU A 121 28.98 -21.47 -3.52
N LEU A 122 29.90 -21.82 -2.61
CA LEU A 122 31.33 -21.56 -2.75
C LEU A 122 32.07 -22.80 -3.26
N GLY A 123 32.17 -22.87 -4.59
CA GLY A 123 33.02 -23.80 -5.33
C GLY A 123 32.50 -25.24 -5.38
N LEU A 124 32.74 -25.92 -6.50
CA LEU A 124 32.51 -27.35 -6.60
C LEU A 124 33.74 -28.10 -6.06
N ALA A 125 33.53 -29.21 -5.37
CA ALA A 125 34.62 -30.10 -5.00
C ALA A 125 35.28 -30.65 -6.28
N ALA A 126 36.61 -30.70 -6.32
CA ALA A 126 37.31 -31.39 -7.40
C ALA A 126 37.06 -32.90 -7.27
N VAL A 127 36.43 -33.48 -8.29
CA VAL A 127 36.08 -34.91 -8.32
C VAL A 127 37.12 -35.65 -9.17
N PRO A 128 37.88 -36.60 -8.59
CA PRO A 128 38.79 -37.45 -9.33
C PRO A 128 38.08 -38.31 -10.39
N GLU A 129 38.77 -38.61 -11.49
CA GLU A 129 38.24 -39.48 -12.53
C GLU A 129 37.85 -40.87 -11.97
N GLY A 130 36.64 -41.32 -12.30
CA GLY A 130 36.12 -42.63 -11.89
C GLY A 130 35.50 -42.70 -10.49
N THR A 131 35.45 -41.59 -9.75
CA THR A 131 34.77 -41.51 -8.45
C THR A 131 33.36 -40.93 -8.57
N GLU A 132 32.48 -41.34 -7.67
CA GLU A 132 31.15 -40.75 -7.55
C GLU A 132 31.24 -39.31 -7.03
N TYR A 133 30.32 -38.46 -7.51
CA TYR A 133 30.22 -37.09 -7.04
C TYR A 133 29.91 -37.05 -5.55
N PRO A 134 30.66 -36.28 -4.73
CA PRO A 134 30.39 -36.17 -3.32
C PRO A 134 29.01 -35.51 -3.09
N ASP A 135 28.22 -36.08 -2.19
CA ASP A 135 26.96 -35.47 -1.76
C ASP A 135 27.26 -34.19 -0.97
N GLY A 136 26.96 -33.04 -1.57
CA GLY A 136 27.39 -31.72 -1.10
C GLY A 136 26.43 -31.06 -0.11
N HIS A 137 25.49 -31.80 0.48
CA HIS A 137 24.31 -31.18 1.07
C HIS A 137 24.05 -31.55 2.54
N ASP A 138 24.78 -30.89 3.44
CA ASP A 138 24.27 -30.68 4.80
C ASP A 138 23.20 -29.57 4.78
N TYR A 139 21.93 -29.95 4.74
CA TYR A 139 20.80 -29.01 4.77
C TYR A 139 20.51 -28.57 6.23
N SER A 140 21.25 -27.60 6.76
CA SER A 140 20.81 -26.89 7.96
C SER A 140 19.66 -25.94 7.58
N GLN A 141 18.42 -26.33 7.86
CA GLN A 141 17.25 -25.49 7.60
C GLN A 141 17.02 -24.51 8.77
N THR A 142 17.51 -23.28 8.62
CA THR A 142 17.06 -22.19 9.48
C THR A 142 15.82 -21.56 8.86
N GLY A 143 14.67 -21.74 9.53
CA GLY A 143 13.40 -21.19 9.08
C GLY A 143 13.18 -19.79 9.67
N TYR A 144 13.11 -18.78 8.82
CA TYR A 144 12.60 -17.46 9.19
C TYR A 144 11.13 -17.38 8.80
N ALA A 145 10.31 -16.66 9.55
CA ALA A 145 8.90 -16.44 9.19
C ALA A 145 8.64 -14.96 8.99
N ILE A 146 7.99 -14.62 7.87
CA ILE A 146 7.49 -13.25 7.61
C ILE A 146 5.97 -13.25 7.72
N THR A 147 5.44 -12.18 8.31
CA THR A 147 4.00 -11.96 8.49
C THR A 147 3.64 -10.58 8.00
N VAL A 148 2.50 -10.47 7.33
CA VAL A 148 1.96 -9.19 6.84
C VAL A 148 0.88 -8.71 7.81
N ALA A 149 0.84 -7.41 8.08
CA ALA A 149 -0.19 -6.75 8.88
C ALA A 149 -1.07 -5.85 8.02
N LYS A 150 -2.30 -5.59 8.48
CA LYS A 150 -3.24 -4.69 7.83
C LYS A 150 -3.19 -3.31 8.49
N TYR A 151 -3.06 -2.28 7.66
CA TYR A 151 -3.14 -0.88 8.06
C TYR A 151 -4.30 -0.20 7.35
N GLY A 152 -4.93 0.78 8.00
CA GLY A 152 -6.02 1.53 7.38
C GLY A 152 -6.53 2.64 8.26
N ARG A 153 -7.11 3.67 7.64
CA ARG A 153 -7.73 4.81 8.31
C ARG A 153 -9.04 5.15 7.61
N ARG A 154 -10.02 5.60 8.38
CA ARG A 154 -11.29 6.13 7.87
C ARG A 154 -11.27 7.65 7.95
N ARG A 155 -11.72 8.31 6.89
CA ARG A 155 -12.08 9.73 6.89
C ARG A 155 -13.61 9.82 6.97
N ALA A 156 -14.11 10.69 7.85
CA ALA A 156 -15.53 10.97 7.98
C ALA A 156 -15.75 12.41 7.53
N LEU A 157 -16.73 12.61 6.63
CA LEU A 157 -17.18 13.94 6.24
C LEU A 157 -18.09 14.47 7.34
N THR A 158 -17.89 15.72 7.73
CA THR A 158 -18.72 16.35 8.75
C THR A 158 -20.02 16.86 8.13
N TRP A 159 -21.11 16.84 8.89
CA TRP A 159 -22.37 17.45 8.44
C TRP A 159 -22.22 18.96 8.23
N GLU A 160 -21.33 19.61 8.98
CA GLU A 160 -21.03 21.03 8.82
C GLU A 160 -20.36 21.33 7.47
N ALA A 161 -19.43 20.48 7.02
CA ALA A 161 -18.84 20.61 5.67
C ALA A 161 -19.89 20.50 4.56
N TRP A 162 -20.91 19.66 4.76
CA TRP A 162 -22.06 19.57 3.84
C TRP A 162 -22.88 20.86 3.83
N LEU A 163 -23.13 21.43 5.00
CA LEU A 163 -23.90 22.68 5.12
C LEU A 163 -23.13 23.87 4.53
N ASN A 164 -21.82 23.92 4.75
CA ASN A 164 -20.94 24.99 4.29
C ASN A 164 -20.56 24.88 2.81
N ASN A 165 -21.06 23.86 2.10
CA ASN A 165 -20.74 23.59 0.70
C ASN A 165 -19.22 23.34 0.45
N GLU A 166 -18.51 22.86 1.47
CA GLU A 166 -17.08 22.51 1.44
C GLU A 166 -16.86 21.00 1.26
N ALA A 167 -17.91 20.19 1.46
CA ALA A 167 -17.84 18.73 1.36
C ALA A 167 -17.31 18.22 0.01
N ILE A 168 -17.52 18.95 -1.09
CA ILE A 168 -16.99 18.56 -2.41
C ILE A 168 -15.46 18.67 -2.41
N ASN A 169 -14.92 19.77 -1.88
CA ASN A 169 -13.47 19.96 -1.78
C ASN A 169 -12.84 18.92 -0.85
N GLU A 170 -13.49 18.61 0.28
CA GLU A 170 -13.02 17.54 1.17
C GLU A 170 -13.02 16.17 0.49
N ILE A 171 -13.97 15.89 -0.41
CA ILE A 171 -14.02 14.63 -1.17
C ILE A 171 -12.92 14.57 -2.22
N GLU A 172 -12.61 15.68 -2.88
CA GLU A 172 -11.55 15.79 -3.87
C GLU A 172 -10.16 15.59 -3.24
N ASP A 173 -9.95 16.03 -1.99
CA ASP A 173 -8.66 15.87 -1.30
C ASP A 173 -8.41 14.46 -0.75
N ILE A 174 -9.46 13.65 -0.53
CA ILE A 174 -9.36 12.33 0.11
C ILE A 174 -8.40 11.36 -0.61
N PRO A 175 -8.48 11.17 -1.95
CA PRO A 175 -7.57 10.29 -2.68
C PRO A 175 -6.09 10.63 -2.45
N ALA A 176 -5.74 11.92 -2.53
CA ALA A 176 -4.37 12.39 -2.41
C ALA A 176 -3.82 12.17 -1.00
N ASP A 177 -4.63 12.47 0.00
CA ASP A 177 -4.33 12.24 1.39
C ASP A 177 -4.11 10.75 1.69
N LEU A 178 -4.99 9.88 1.19
CA LEU A 178 -4.91 8.43 1.42
C LEU A 178 -3.72 7.80 0.70
N ALA A 179 -3.46 8.20 -0.55
CA ALA A 179 -2.31 7.75 -1.33
C ALA A 179 -1.00 8.12 -0.64
N ARG A 180 -0.87 9.37 -0.15
CA ARG A 180 0.30 9.82 0.60
C ARG A 180 0.48 9.04 1.90
N GLN A 181 -0.60 8.85 2.67
CA GLN A 181 -0.54 8.07 3.92
C GLN A 181 -0.13 6.61 3.67
N ALA A 182 -0.60 5.99 2.59
CA ALA A 182 -0.21 4.63 2.22
C ALA A 182 1.29 4.55 1.91
N ARG A 183 1.82 5.48 1.11
CA ARG A 183 3.25 5.56 0.77
C ARG A 183 4.14 5.82 1.99
N GLU A 184 3.71 6.71 2.88
CA GLU A 184 4.44 6.95 4.12
C GLU A 184 4.41 5.73 5.06
N MET A 185 3.32 4.96 5.06
CA MET A 185 3.30 3.73 5.86
C MET A 185 4.33 2.72 5.35
N GLU A 186 4.51 2.59 4.04
CA GLU A 186 5.55 1.74 3.46
C GLU A 186 6.95 2.20 3.85
N SER A 187 7.19 3.52 3.79
CA SER A 187 8.47 4.11 4.20
C SER A 187 8.76 3.85 5.68
N ILE A 188 7.76 3.98 6.55
CA ILE A 188 7.84 3.72 7.98
C ILE A 188 8.13 2.23 8.24
N ILE A 189 7.43 1.31 7.58
CA ILE A 189 7.66 -0.14 7.76
C ILE A 189 9.07 -0.51 7.30
N ALA A 190 9.51 -0.03 6.14
CA ALA A 190 10.87 -0.27 5.65
C ALA A 190 11.93 0.29 6.60
N ALA A 191 11.72 1.52 7.09
CA ALA A 191 12.60 2.17 8.05
C ALA A 191 12.62 1.45 9.41
N SER A 192 11.53 0.79 9.82
CA SER A 192 11.42 0.08 11.10
C SER A 192 12.40 -1.10 11.22
N ASN A 193 12.87 -1.64 10.09
CA ASN A 193 13.92 -2.67 10.09
C ASN A 193 15.26 -2.12 10.60
N LEU A 194 15.53 -0.83 10.37
CA LEU A 194 16.78 -0.15 10.74
C LEU A 194 16.63 0.67 12.03
N LEU A 195 15.50 1.33 12.20
CA LEU A 195 15.22 2.26 13.30
C LEU A 195 14.19 1.66 14.26
N ALA A 196 14.35 1.95 15.54
CA ALA A 196 13.31 1.72 16.52
C ALA A 196 12.23 2.80 16.34
N ILE A 197 11.07 2.39 15.84
CA ILE A 197 9.92 3.28 15.63
C ILE A 197 8.93 3.07 16.76
N SER A 198 8.48 4.17 17.36
CA SER A 198 7.43 4.20 18.37
C SER A 198 6.23 4.99 17.86
N GLY A 199 5.04 4.68 18.38
CA GLY A 199 3.78 5.32 17.96
C GLY A 199 2.81 4.30 17.37
N ASP A 200 1.53 4.69 17.30
CA ASP A 200 0.44 3.84 16.77
C ASP A 200 -0.25 4.47 15.55
N GLY A 201 0.20 5.65 15.11
CA GLY A 201 -0.38 6.40 13.98
C GLY A 201 -1.80 6.93 14.23
N ILE A 202 -2.38 6.68 15.42
CA ILE A 202 -3.77 7.02 15.77
C ILE A 202 -3.79 8.03 16.92
N LYS A 203 -3.17 7.68 18.05
CA LYS A 203 -3.05 8.55 19.24
C LYS A 203 -1.68 9.20 19.34
N LYS A 204 -0.66 8.56 18.76
CA LYS A 204 0.72 9.05 18.76
C LYS A 204 1.30 8.95 17.35
N PRO A 205 1.86 10.05 16.80
CA PRO A 205 2.54 9.99 15.52
C PRO A 205 3.72 9.03 15.59
N TYR A 206 4.03 8.40 14.46
CA TYR A 206 5.22 7.56 14.35
C TYR A 206 6.48 8.41 14.52
N SER A 207 7.39 7.98 15.38
CA SER A 207 8.65 8.67 15.66
C SER A 207 9.77 7.68 15.89
N ALA A 208 10.93 7.95 15.28
CA ALA A 208 12.13 7.17 15.48
C ALA A 208 12.79 7.55 16.81
N THR A 209 12.95 6.57 17.70
CA THR A 209 13.57 6.76 19.03
C THR A 209 15.03 6.33 19.08
N GLY A 210 15.51 5.64 18.06
CA GLY A 210 16.89 5.15 17.98
C GLY A 210 17.06 4.07 16.92
N VAL A 211 18.12 3.27 17.07
CA VAL A 211 18.43 2.13 16.20
C VAL A 211 17.62 0.90 16.62
N ASN A 212 17.21 0.05 15.68
CA ASN A 212 16.48 -1.18 15.97
C ASN A 212 17.40 -2.21 16.65
N THR A 213 17.31 -2.35 17.97
CA THR A 213 18.12 -3.29 18.78
C THR A 213 17.70 -4.76 18.64
N GLY A 214 16.57 -5.05 17.99
CA GLY A 214 16.18 -6.41 17.62
C GLY A 214 17.00 -6.94 16.43
N PHE A 215 17.26 -6.05 15.46
CA PHE A 215 18.10 -6.33 14.29
C PHE A 215 19.59 -6.16 14.61
N PHE A 216 19.96 -5.04 15.24
CA PHE A 216 21.31 -4.70 15.66
C PHE A 216 21.57 -5.20 17.09
N LYS A 217 22.12 -6.40 17.22
CA LYS A 217 22.36 -7.04 18.53
C LYS A 217 23.65 -7.83 18.55
N THR A 218 24.20 -8.05 19.74
CA THR A 218 25.46 -8.78 19.94
C THR A 218 25.42 -10.19 19.36
N ALA A 219 24.29 -10.88 19.48
CA ALA A 219 24.10 -12.22 18.92
C ALA A 219 24.22 -12.28 17.39
N ASN A 220 23.88 -11.18 16.71
CA ASN A 220 24.01 -11.05 15.25
C ASN A 220 25.40 -10.48 14.86
N GLY A 221 26.25 -10.17 15.84
CA GLY A 221 27.57 -9.57 15.62
C GLY A 221 27.52 -8.19 14.97
N ASN A 222 26.43 -7.44 15.17
CA ASN A 222 26.17 -6.11 14.61
C ASN A 222 25.57 -5.15 15.68
N ALA A 223 25.95 -5.31 16.95
CA ALA A 223 25.45 -4.45 18.02
C ALA A 223 25.80 -2.97 17.75
N PRO A 224 24.87 -2.03 18.01
CA PRO A 224 25.13 -0.62 17.81
C PRO A 224 26.17 -0.15 18.82
N THR A 225 27.33 0.27 18.33
CA THR A 225 28.38 0.92 19.14
C THR A 225 28.37 2.42 18.87
N ALA A 226 28.57 3.23 19.90
CA ALA A 226 28.58 4.69 19.78
C ALA A 226 29.91 5.23 19.21
N LEU A 227 30.41 4.61 18.14
CA LEU A 227 31.63 5.06 17.46
C LEU A 227 31.31 6.27 16.58
N PRO A 228 32.13 7.34 16.61
CA PRO A 228 31.95 8.47 15.70
C PRO A 228 32.21 8.05 14.25
N LEU A 229 31.52 8.70 13.31
CA LEU A 229 31.72 8.48 11.88
C LEU A 229 33.04 9.13 11.44
N THR A 230 34.11 8.35 11.37
CA THR A 230 35.44 8.74 10.88
C THR A 230 35.94 7.72 9.84
N ALA A 231 36.89 8.12 8.99
CA ALA A 231 37.47 7.24 7.97
C ALA A 231 38.08 5.97 8.58
N ASP A 232 38.80 6.10 9.69
CA ASP A 232 39.45 4.97 10.39
C ASP A 232 38.43 3.99 10.97
N ASN A 233 37.35 4.51 11.58
CA ASN A 233 36.27 3.68 12.12
C ASN A 233 35.50 2.97 10.99
N LEU A 234 35.25 3.66 9.87
CA LEU A 234 34.60 3.07 8.71
C LEU A 234 35.46 1.94 8.12
N LYS A 235 36.77 2.15 7.96
CA LYS A 235 37.70 1.11 7.51
C LYS A 235 37.69 -0.10 8.43
N THR A 236 37.72 0.12 9.75
CA THR A 236 37.66 -0.96 10.74
C THR A 236 36.37 -1.79 10.60
N VAL A 237 35.24 -1.12 10.37
CA VAL A 237 33.94 -1.77 10.16
C VAL A 237 33.89 -2.53 8.82
N LEU A 238 34.46 -1.97 7.75
CA LEU A 238 34.58 -2.64 6.45
C LEU A 238 35.47 -3.89 6.53
N ASP A 239 36.63 -3.78 7.19
CA ASP A 239 37.56 -4.90 7.41
C ASP A 239 36.88 -6.00 8.25
N ALA A 240 36.09 -5.63 9.26
CA ALA A 240 35.28 -6.57 10.05
C ALA A 240 34.13 -7.22 9.27
N MET A 241 33.57 -6.55 8.27
CA MET A 241 32.56 -7.11 7.37
C MET A 241 33.17 -8.06 6.34
N ALA A 242 34.37 -7.77 5.83
CA ALA A 242 35.07 -8.60 4.86
C ALA A 242 35.42 -10.00 5.39
N ILE A 243 35.56 -10.15 6.71
CA ILE A 243 35.86 -11.43 7.37
C ILE A 243 34.62 -12.16 7.89
N LYS A 244 33.41 -11.66 7.63
CA LYS A 244 32.17 -12.32 8.11
C LYS A 244 32.04 -13.69 7.47
N LYS A 245 31.75 -14.66 8.32
CA LYS A 245 31.58 -16.07 7.95
C LYS A 245 30.12 -16.46 8.04
N ASP A 246 29.70 -17.33 7.13
CA ASP A 246 28.45 -18.08 7.26
C ASP A 246 28.50 -18.96 8.53
N SER A 247 27.34 -19.43 8.97
CA SER A 247 27.11 -20.48 9.96
C SER A 247 28.04 -21.70 9.82
N LYS A 248 28.56 -21.97 8.61
CA LYS A 248 29.51 -23.05 8.29
C LYS A 248 30.99 -22.62 8.28
N GLY A 249 31.32 -21.42 8.72
CA GLY A 249 32.70 -20.93 8.84
C GLY A 249 33.35 -20.46 7.53
N LYS A 250 32.60 -20.43 6.42
CA LYS A 250 33.07 -19.93 5.11
C LYS A 250 32.88 -18.42 5.02
N THR A 251 33.87 -17.70 4.48
CA THR A 251 33.80 -16.24 4.30
C THR A 251 32.74 -15.90 3.26
N LEU A 252 31.87 -14.93 3.59
CA LEU A 252 30.87 -14.42 2.69
C LEU A 252 31.52 -13.45 1.69
N VAL A 253 31.18 -13.58 0.41
CA VAL A 253 31.56 -12.55 -0.58
C VAL A 253 30.79 -11.28 -0.23
N ALA A 254 31.51 -10.19 0.05
CA ALA A 254 30.89 -8.93 0.40
C ALA A 254 30.16 -8.33 -0.82
N PRO A 255 28.83 -8.17 -0.79
CA PRO A 255 28.10 -7.43 -1.83
C PRO A 255 28.49 -5.93 -1.79
N PRO A 256 28.12 -5.14 -2.81
CA PRO A 256 28.29 -3.69 -2.74
C PRO A 256 27.62 -3.13 -1.48
N LEU A 257 28.41 -2.49 -0.61
CA LEU A 257 27.97 -1.98 0.67
C LEU A 257 27.52 -0.52 0.54
N VAL A 258 26.40 -0.19 1.19
CA VAL A 258 25.86 1.17 1.27
C VAL A 258 25.90 1.64 2.71
N VAL A 259 26.48 2.80 2.95
CA VAL A 259 26.51 3.43 4.27
C VAL A 259 25.25 4.28 4.44
N VAL A 260 24.40 3.93 5.40
CA VAL A 260 23.20 4.70 5.75
C VAL A 260 23.56 5.69 6.85
N THR A 261 23.39 6.98 6.58
CA THR A 261 23.70 8.05 7.54
C THR A 261 22.48 8.93 7.77
N GLY A 262 22.23 9.30 9.02
CA GLY A 262 21.26 10.34 9.34
C GLY A 262 21.65 11.69 8.73
N MET A 263 20.67 12.55 8.46
CA MET A 263 20.90 13.85 7.81
C MET A 263 21.90 14.73 8.58
N ALA A 264 21.92 14.65 9.91
CA ALA A 264 22.88 15.38 10.76
C ALA A 264 24.35 14.98 10.52
N LEU A 265 24.60 13.75 10.07
CA LEU A 265 25.94 13.21 9.80
C LEU A 265 26.31 13.28 8.32
N LYS A 266 25.43 13.81 7.45
CA LYS A 266 25.65 13.86 6.01
C LYS A 266 26.93 14.59 5.62
N ALA A 267 27.20 15.74 6.25
CA ALA A 267 28.42 16.51 5.98
C ALA A 267 29.69 15.74 6.32
N GLN A 268 29.67 14.95 7.40
CA GLN A 268 30.78 14.09 7.78
C GLN A 268 30.93 12.91 6.83
N ALA A 269 29.82 12.32 6.38
CA ALA A 269 29.83 11.21 5.42
C ALA A 269 30.37 11.64 4.05
N ASP A 270 29.96 12.81 3.56
CA ASP A 270 30.42 13.34 2.27
C ASP A 270 31.90 13.77 2.31
N ALA A 271 32.45 14.09 3.49
CA ALA A 271 33.88 14.38 3.66
C ALA A 271 34.79 13.13 3.70
N ILE A 272 34.21 11.93 3.87
CA ILE A 272 34.95 10.66 3.96
C ILE A 272 34.94 9.89 2.62
N LYS A 273 34.04 10.25 1.69
CA LYS A 273 34.00 9.71 0.33
C LYS A 273 35.22 10.14 -0.49
#